data_AF-A0A8J5P034-F1
#
_entry.id   AF-A0A8J5P034-F1
#
_cell.length_a   1.000
_cell.length_b   1.000
_cell.length_c   1.000
_cell.angle_alpha   90.00
_cell.angle_beta   90.00
_cell.angle_gamma   90.00
#
_symmetry.space_group_name_H-M   'P 1'
#
loop_
_entity.id
_entity.type
_entity.pdbx_description
1 polymer ?
#
loop_
_entity_poly.entity_id
_entity_poly.type
_entity_poly.pdbx_seq_one_letter_code
_entity_poly.pdbx_strand_id
1 'polypeptide(L)'
;MFKSLALFALYAAVSARKCTDITVPVSLKAENAVFDLDQPLTKVDVTDFILNLSRQGDDFVKAIQKGTTVISGNYKLAATYASLIPDLEMRYRS
;
A
#
# COMPACT_ATOMS: atom_id res chain seq x y z
N MET A 1 10.81 -40.77 -32.81
CA MET A 1 11.41 -39.49 -32.38
C MET A 1 10.49 -38.56 -31.57
N PHE A 2 9.17 -38.82 -31.43
CA PHE A 2 8.27 -37.94 -30.67
C PHE A 2 8.25 -38.14 -29.14
N LYS A 3 8.75 -39.29 -28.64
CA LYS A 3 8.71 -39.62 -27.21
C LYS A 3 9.62 -38.74 -26.34
N SER A 4 10.81 -38.37 -26.83
CA SER A 4 11.72 -37.48 -26.10
C SER A 4 11.21 -36.04 -26.01
N LEU A 5 10.48 -35.56 -27.01
CA LEU A 5 9.91 -34.21 -27.01
C LEU A 5 8.78 -34.08 -25.97
N ALA A 6 7.97 -35.14 -25.81
CA ALA A 6 6.89 -35.18 -24.81
C ALA A 6 7.43 -35.17 -23.36
N LEU A 7 8.56 -35.85 -23.10
CA LEU A 7 9.22 -35.84 -21.79
C LEU A 7 9.79 -34.46 -21.44
N PHE A 8 10.36 -33.76 -22.42
CA PHE A 8 10.91 -32.42 -22.22
C PHE A 8 9.82 -31.36 -21.98
N ALA A 9 8.68 -31.49 -22.66
CA ALA A 9 7.50 -30.65 -22.44
C ALA A 9 6.89 -30.83 -21.04
N LEU A 10 6.87 -32.06 -20.52
CA LEU A 10 6.41 -32.33 -19.15
C LEU A 10 7.37 -31.77 -18.09
N TYR A 11 8.68 -31.79 -18.34
CA TYR A 11 9.68 -31.18 -17.46
C TYR A 11 9.57 -29.65 -17.43
N ALA A 12 9.32 -29.03 -18.58
CA ALA A 12 9.12 -27.57 -18.67
C ALA A 12 7.81 -27.11 -17.98
N ALA A 13 6.84 -28.00 -17.80
CA ALA A 13 5.54 -27.67 -17.21
C ALA A 13 5.49 -27.78 -15.67
N VAL A 14 6.49 -28.41 -15.03
CA VAL A 14 6.53 -28.58 -13.56
C VAL A 14 7.41 -27.51 -12.93
N SER A 15 6.94 -26.25 -12.89
CA SER A 15 7.50 -25.29 -11.94
C SER A 15 6.71 -25.43 -10.63
N ALA A 16 7.16 -26.30 -9.74
CA ALA A 16 6.57 -26.38 -8.42
C ALA A 16 6.88 -25.06 -7.67
N ARG A 17 5.88 -24.41 -7.07
CA ARG A 17 6.07 -23.21 -6.25
C ARG A 17 5.95 -23.55 -4.78
N LYS A 18 6.86 -23.04 -3.96
CA LYS A 18 6.75 -23.09 -2.51
C LYS A 18 6.14 -21.79 -2.03
N CYS A 19 4.88 -21.85 -1.60
CA CYS A 19 4.19 -20.72 -0.99
C CYS A 19 4.34 -20.79 0.54
N THR A 20 4.68 -19.67 1.15
CA THR A 20 4.72 -19.51 2.61
C THR A 20 3.85 -18.32 2.99
N ASP A 21 2.89 -18.55 3.87
CA ASP A 21 2.12 -17.48 4.48
C ASP A 21 2.94 -16.82 5.57
N ILE A 22 3.05 -15.50 5.49
CA ILE A 22 3.82 -14.68 6.41
C ILE A 22 2.87 -13.64 6.98
N THR A 23 2.89 -13.48 8.29
CA THR A 23 2.19 -12.41 8.99
C THR A 23 3.21 -11.54 9.70
N VAL A 24 3.26 -10.27 9.34
CA VAL A 24 4.18 -9.31 9.94
C VAL A 24 3.40 -8.33 10.82
N PRO A 25 3.62 -8.29 12.15
CA PRO A 25 3.06 -7.26 12.99
C PRO A 25 3.77 -5.93 12.74
N VAL A 26 3.00 -4.87 12.52
CA VAL A 26 3.51 -3.51 12.32
C VAL A 26 2.77 -2.53 13.21
N SER A 27 3.48 -1.56 13.74
CA SER A 27 2.90 -0.40 14.42
C SER A 27 2.92 0.78 13.46
N LEU A 28 1.74 1.24 13.05
CA LEU A 28 1.60 2.35 12.12
C LEU A 28 1.09 3.59 12.86
N LYS A 29 1.58 4.76 12.42
CA LYS A 29 1.13 6.06 12.89
C LYS A 29 0.79 6.93 11.69
N ALA A 30 -0.37 7.58 11.74
CA ALA A 30 -0.78 8.59 10.77
C ALA A 30 -0.99 9.90 11.52
N GLU A 31 -0.26 10.94 11.12
CA GLU A 31 -0.43 12.29 11.64
C GLU A 31 -1.33 13.07 10.69
N ASN A 32 -2.48 13.53 11.20
CA ASN A 32 -3.47 14.28 10.44
C ASN A 32 -3.56 15.70 10.98
N ALA A 33 -3.70 16.68 10.09
CA ALA A 33 -4.04 18.04 10.47
C ALA A 33 -5.46 18.09 11.06
N VAL A 34 -5.64 18.86 12.13
CA VAL A 34 -6.96 19.14 12.72
C VAL A 34 -7.36 20.54 12.27
N PHE A 35 -8.48 20.63 11.57
CA PHE A 35 -9.02 21.88 11.08
C PHE A 35 -10.18 22.35 11.95
N ASP A 36 -10.17 23.63 12.29
CA ASP A 36 -11.25 24.34 12.95
C ASP A 36 -12.07 25.09 11.90
N LEU A 37 -12.96 24.34 11.26
CA LEU A 37 -13.83 24.84 10.21
C LEU A 37 -15.26 24.56 10.62
N ASP A 38 -16.02 25.63 10.83
CA ASP A 38 -17.46 25.52 10.95
C ASP A 38 -18.07 25.18 9.58
N GLN A 39 -19.14 24.40 9.60
CA GLN A 39 -19.86 24.07 8.38
C GLN A 39 -20.47 25.35 7.79
N PRO A 40 -20.21 25.69 6.51
CA PRO A 40 -20.87 26.81 5.85
C PRO A 40 -22.39 26.54 5.77
N LEU A 41 -23.21 27.48 6.26
CA LEU A 41 -24.67 27.32 6.27
C LEU A 41 -25.37 28.20 5.23
N THR A 42 -24.71 29.28 4.80
CA THR A 42 -25.23 30.21 3.81
C THR A 42 -24.43 30.20 2.51
N LYS A 43 -25.02 30.73 1.44
CA LYS A 43 -24.31 30.93 0.17
C LYS A 43 -23.12 31.88 0.31
N VAL A 44 -23.21 32.83 1.23
CA VAL A 44 -22.13 33.78 1.51
C VAL A 44 -20.96 33.03 2.13
N ASP A 45 -21.20 32.21 3.16
CA ASP A 45 -20.17 31.42 3.83
C ASP A 45 -19.39 30.51 2.86
N VAL A 46 -20.11 29.84 1.96
CA VAL A 46 -19.49 28.98 0.92
C VAL A 46 -18.62 29.81 -0.02
N THR A 47 -19.11 30.98 -0.43
CA THR A 47 -18.37 31.88 -1.33
C THR A 47 -17.10 32.39 -0.65
N ASP A 48 -17.20 32.81 0.61
CA ASP A 48 -16.07 33.29 1.40
C ASP A 48 -15.03 32.20 1.65
N PHE A 49 -15.46 30.96 1.92
CA PHE A 49 -14.55 29.81 2.03
C PHE A 49 -13.74 29.61 0.75
N ILE A 50 -14.40 29.56 -0.41
CA ILE A 50 -13.72 29.35 -1.70
C ILE A 50 -12.81 30.54 -2.03
N LEU A 51 -13.25 31.76 -1.76
CA LEU A 51 -12.44 32.96 -1.97
C LEU A 51 -11.16 32.93 -1.12
N ASN A 52 -11.28 32.65 0.19
CA ASN A 52 -10.11 32.57 1.06
C ASN A 52 -9.17 31.43 0.67
N LEU A 53 -9.72 30.26 0.28
CA LEU A 53 -8.91 29.12 -0.19
C LEU A 53 -8.18 29.39 -1.51
N SER A 54 -8.78 30.20 -2.40
CA SER A 54 -8.23 30.46 -3.74
C SER A 54 -7.28 31.66 -3.81
N ARG A 55 -7.21 32.47 -2.74
CA ARG A 55 -6.32 33.64 -2.69
C ARG A 55 -4.87 33.17 -2.66
N GLN A 56 -4.12 33.56 -3.67
CA GLN A 56 -2.69 33.30 -3.73
C GLN A 56 -1.93 34.17 -2.73
N GLY A 57 -0.93 33.58 -2.08
CA GLY A 57 -0.09 34.27 -1.10
C GLY A 57 -0.71 34.38 0.30
N ASP A 58 -1.95 33.94 0.48
CA ASP A 58 -2.59 33.80 1.79
C ASP A 58 -2.44 32.34 2.27
N ASP A 59 -2.29 32.15 3.58
CA ASP A 59 -2.10 30.82 4.18
C ASP A 59 -3.35 30.39 4.95
N PHE A 60 -4.48 30.42 4.22
CA PHE A 60 -5.80 30.14 4.78
C PHE A 60 -5.87 28.74 5.41
N VAL A 61 -5.26 27.74 4.78
CA VAL A 61 -5.23 26.36 5.29
C VAL A 61 -4.50 26.27 6.63
N LYS A 62 -3.41 27.02 6.81
CA LYS A 62 -2.71 27.07 8.10
C LYS A 62 -3.45 27.90 9.13
N ALA A 63 -4.14 28.97 8.71
CA ALA A 63 -4.93 29.82 9.59
C ALA A 63 -6.07 29.06 10.28
N ILE A 64 -6.69 28.10 9.58
CA ILE A 64 -7.77 27.26 10.10
C ILE A 64 -7.26 25.95 10.72
N GLN A 65 -5.97 25.65 10.64
CA GLN A 65 -5.38 24.46 11.27
C GLN A 65 -5.10 24.72 12.75
N LYS A 66 -5.76 23.97 13.65
CA LYS A 66 -5.55 24.07 15.12
C LYS A 66 -4.42 23.20 15.66
N GLY A 67 -3.90 22.29 14.85
CA GLY A 67 -2.80 21.41 15.23
C GLY A 67 -2.76 20.13 14.41
N THR A 68 -2.14 19.10 14.97
CA THR A 68 -2.14 17.75 14.41
C THR A 68 -2.60 16.73 15.44
N THR A 69 -3.19 15.65 14.96
CA THR A 69 -3.57 14.49 15.78
C THR A 69 -2.94 13.24 15.20
N VAL A 70 -2.44 12.38 16.08
CA VAL A 70 -1.76 11.13 15.68
C VAL A 70 -2.67 9.95 15.94
N ILE A 71 -3.06 9.27 14.86
CA ILE A 71 -3.79 8.01 14.92
C ILE A 71 -2.76 6.89 14.89
N SER A 72 -2.71 6.09 15.96
CA SER A 72 -1.79 4.95 16.07
C SER A 72 -2.57 3.65 16.09
N GLY A 73 -2.03 2.63 15.42
CA GLY A 73 -2.64 1.31 15.38
C GLY A 73 -1.60 0.21 15.20
N ASN A 74 -1.89 -0.96 15.77
CA ASN A 74 -1.10 -2.17 15.57
C ASN A 74 -1.84 -3.07 14.60
N TYR A 75 -1.21 -3.39 13.48
CA TYR A 75 -1.80 -4.17 12.40
C TYR A 75 -0.98 -5.43 12.13
N LYS A 76 -1.63 -6.46 11.61
CA LYS A 76 -0.98 -7.67 11.14
C LYS A 76 -1.13 -7.71 9.63
N LEU A 77 -0.04 -7.48 8.92
CA LEU A 77 -0.02 -7.57 7.46
C LEU A 77 0.18 -9.03 7.07
N ALA A 78 -0.82 -9.62 6.44
CA ALA A 78 -0.72 -10.97 5.89
C ALA A 78 -0.27 -10.89 4.43
N ALA A 79 0.73 -11.69 4.08
CA ALA A 79 1.22 -11.83 2.73
C ALA A 79 1.60 -13.28 2.46
N THR A 80 1.35 -13.75 1.23
CA THR A 80 1.81 -15.06 0.78
C THR A 80 3.01 -14.84 -0.13
N TYR A 81 4.17 -15.35 0.28
CA TYR A 81 5.37 -15.34 -0.54
C TYR A 81 5.51 -16.67 -1.27
N ALA A 82 5.55 -16.63 -2.60
CA ALA A 82 5.75 -17.82 -3.44
C ALA A 82 7.10 -17.75 -4.14
N SER A 83 7.99 -18.70 -3.86
CA SER A 83 9.23 -18.90 -4.62
C SER A 83 9.11 -20.11 -5.55
N LEU A 84 9.84 -20.09 -6.66
CA LEU A 84 10.04 -21.29 -7.46
C LEU A 84 10.83 -22.30 -6.63
N ILE A 85 10.36 -23.55 -6.57
CA ILE A 85 11.19 -24.65 -6.12
C ILE A 85 12.24 -24.85 -7.22
N PRO A 86 13.55 -24.80 -6.91
CA PRO A 86 14.56 -25.16 -7.88
C PRO A 86 14.40 -26.65 -8.17
N ASP A 87 13.63 -26.98 -9.21
CA ASP A 87 13.60 -28.31 -9.76
C ASP A 87 14.89 -28.45 -10.59
N LEU A 88 15.84 -29.21 -10.04
CA LEU A 88 17.04 -29.79 -10.68
C LEU A 88 18.38 -29.04 -10.73
N GLU A 89 18.58 -27.88 -10.11
CA GLU A 89 19.90 -27.21 -10.10
C GLU A 89 20.74 -27.46 -8.82
N MET A 90 20.52 -28.55 -8.09
CA MET A 90 21.35 -28.90 -6.90
C MET A 90 21.70 -30.39 -6.84
N ARG A 91 22.10 -30.98 -7.96
CA ARG A 91 22.82 -32.27 -7.96
C ARG A 91 24.02 -32.33 -8.92
N TYR A 92 24.55 -31.18 -9.33
CA TYR A 92 25.78 -31.07 -10.12
C TYR A 92 26.66 -29.90 -9.64
N ARG A 93 27.01 -29.90 -8.36
CA ARG A 93 28.15 -29.15 -7.84
C ARG A 93 28.82 -30.01 -6.77
N SER A 94 29.50 -31.04 -7.27
CA SER A 94 30.69 -31.63 -6.65
C SER A 94 31.80 -30.59 -6.56
#